data_AF-A0A8T6BW32-F1
#
_entry.id   AF-A0A8T6BW32-F1
#
_cell.length_a   1.000
_cell.length_b   1.000
_cell.length_c   1.000
_cell.angle_alpha   90.00
_cell.angle_beta   90.00
_cell.angle_gamma   90.00
#
_symmetry.space_group_name_H-M   'P 1'
#
loop_
_entity.id
_entity.type
_entity.pdbx_description
1 polymer ?
#
loop_
_entity_poly.entity_id
_entity_poly.type
_entity_poly.pdbx_seq_one_letter_code
_entity_poly.pdbx_strand_id
1 'polypeptide(L)'
;LHVRPALDMCDPQQEILMKQISDDVVALTAKYGGLLWGEHGKGFRAEYSPAFFGEELFAELRKVKAAFDPHNRLNPGKICPPEGLDAPMMKVDAVKRGTFDRQIPIAVRQQWRGAMECNGNGLCFNFDARSPMCPSMKITQNRIHSPKGRATLVREWLRLLADRGVDPLKLEQELPESGVSLRTLIARTRNSWHANKGEYDFSHEVKEAMSGCLACKACSTQCPIKIDVPEFRSRFLQLYHTRYLRPLRDHLVATVESYAPLMARAPKTFNFFINQPLVRKLSEKHIGMVDLP
;
A
#
# COMPACT_ATOMS: atom_id res chain seq x y z
N LEU A 1 28.87 4.35 14.12
CA LEU A 1 28.60 2.93 13.86
C LEU A 1 27.14 2.80 13.42
N HIS A 2 26.86 2.14 12.30
CA HIS A 2 25.49 1.86 11.85
C HIS A 2 25.26 0.36 11.96
N VAL A 3 24.36 -0.07 12.86
CA VAL A 3 24.02 -1.48 13.08
C VAL A 3 22.63 -1.76 12.52
N ARG A 4 22.49 -2.86 11.78
CA ARG A 4 21.20 -3.34 11.26
C ARG A 4 21.06 -4.84 11.54
N PRO A 5 20.49 -5.22 12.70
CA PRO A 5 20.19 -6.63 12.98
C PRO A 5 19.27 -7.21 11.91
N ALA A 6 19.63 -8.38 11.38
CA ALA A 6 18.79 -9.12 10.44
C ALA A 6 17.82 -9.99 11.23
N LEU A 7 16.66 -9.42 11.59
CA LEU A 7 15.60 -10.11 12.34
C LEU A 7 14.35 -10.28 11.47
N ASP A 8 13.68 -11.43 11.59
CA ASP A 8 12.33 -11.63 11.09
C ASP A 8 11.31 -11.13 12.12
N MET A 9 10.73 -9.95 11.86
CA MET A 9 9.71 -9.38 12.74
C MET A 9 8.37 -10.15 12.71
N CYS A 10 8.20 -11.12 11.81
CA CYS A 10 7.05 -12.01 11.82
C CYS A 10 7.22 -13.17 12.81
N ASP A 11 8.44 -13.46 13.26
CA ASP A 11 8.74 -14.44 14.30
C ASP A 11 8.56 -13.78 15.70
N PRO A 12 7.63 -14.28 16.54
CA PRO A 12 7.42 -13.72 17.88
C PRO A 12 8.67 -13.74 18.77
N GLN A 13 9.54 -14.75 18.63
CA GLN A 13 10.76 -14.84 19.45
C GLN A 13 11.77 -13.77 19.05
N GLN A 14 11.91 -13.50 17.74
CA GLN A 14 12.79 -12.45 17.24
C GLN A 14 12.24 -11.04 17.50
N GLU A 15 10.91 -10.88 17.57
CA GLU A 15 10.30 -9.62 18.00
C GLU A 15 10.67 -9.28 19.45
N ILE A 16 10.69 -10.26 20.36
CA ILE A 16 11.16 -10.09 21.74
C ILE A 16 12.66 -9.74 21.75
N LEU A 17 13.46 -10.47 20.97
CA LEU A 17 14.90 -10.23 20.86
C LEU A 17 15.22 -8.80 20.38
N MET A 18 14.40 -8.22 19.51
CA MET A 18 14.56 -6.84 19.06
C MET A 18 14.54 -5.83 20.22
N LYS A 19 13.69 -6.05 21.24
CA LYS A 19 13.65 -5.18 22.43
C LYS A 19 14.91 -5.36 23.29
N GLN A 20 15.30 -6.60 23.54
CA GLN A 20 16.52 -6.94 24.30
C GLN A 20 17.76 -6.31 23.66
N ILE A 21 17.95 -6.51 22.35
CA ILE A 21 19.06 -5.90 21.60
C ILE A 21 19.00 -4.38 21.70
N SER A 22 17.81 -3.77 21.65
CA SER A 22 17.68 -2.32 21.76
C SER A 22 18.13 -1.81 23.14
N ASP A 23 17.76 -2.50 24.22
CA ASP A 23 18.16 -2.17 25.59
C ASP A 23 19.67 -2.34 25.80
N ASP A 24 20.24 -3.44 25.32
CA ASP A 24 21.68 -3.71 25.42
C ASP A 24 22.48 -2.67 24.64
N VAL A 25 22.02 -2.28 23.44
CA VAL A 25 22.66 -1.22 22.64
C VAL A 25 22.56 0.14 23.33
N VAL A 26 21.43 0.46 23.98
CA VAL A 26 21.28 1.68 24.78
C VAL A 26 22.31 1.70 25.90
N ALA A 27 22.39 0.64 26.71
CA ALA A 27 23.32 0.51 27.82
C ALA A 27 24.78 0.58 27.37
N LEU A 28 25.12 -0.12 26.29
CA LEU A 28 26.46 -0.13 25.72
C LEU A 28 26.86 1.25 25.20
N THR A 29 25.94 1.95 24.51
CA THR A 29 26.19 3.29 23.97
C THR A 29 26.41 4.29 25.10
N ALA A 30 25.59 4.23 26.16
CA ALA A 30 25.73 5.09 27.34
C ALA A 30 27.06 4.84 28.08
N LYS A 31 27.47 3.57 28.23
CA LYS A 31 28.75 3.18 28.85
C LYS A 31 29.96 3.89 28.23
N TYR A 32 29.94 4.13 26.93
CA TYR A 32 31.04 4.78 26.20
C TYR A 32 30.79 6.27 25.91
N GLY A 33 29.78 6.90 26.53
CA GLY A 33 29.44 8.30 26.30
C GLY A 33 28.94 8.61 24.88
N GLY A 34 28.46 7.60 24.16
CA GLY A 34 27.97 7.73 22.80
C GLY A 34 26.52 8.25 22.71
N LEU A 35 26.10 8.59 21.50
CA LEU A 35 24.71 8.93 21.18
C LEU A 35 24.03 7.78 20.43
N LEU A 36 22.83 7.42 20.86
CA LEU A 36 22.05 6.33 20.27
C LEU A 36 21.53 6.63 18.85
N TRP A 37 21.52 7.92 18.46
CA TRP A 37 20.94 8.40 17.22
C TRP A 37 21.95 9.27 16.46
N GLY A 38 22.03 9.06 15.15
CA GLY A 38 22.66 10.00 14.21
C GLY A 38 21.62 10.50 13.20
N GLU A 39 21.80 10.11 11.94
CA GLU A 39 20.97 10.54 10.80
C GLU A 39 19.54 9.95 10.79
N HIS A 40 19.39 8.71 11.26
CA HIS A 40 18.10 8.01 11.24
C HIS A 40 17.37 8.27 12.56
N GLY A 41 16.42 9.22 12.53
CA GLY A 41 15.71 9.74 13.70
C GLY A 41 15.14 8.72 14.69
N LYS A 42 14.61 9.22 15.81
CA LYS A 42 14.37 8.43 17.03
C LYS A 42 13.23 7.41 16.91
N GLY A 43 12.10 7.80 16.30
CA GLY A 43 10.94 6.91 16.14
C GLY A 43 10.46 6.34 17.49
N PHE A 44 10.08 5.06 17.55
CA PHE A 44 9.65 4.40 18.81
C PHE A 44 10.76 4.29 19.85
N ARG A 45 12.01 4.37 19.43
CA ARG A 45 13.13 4.31 20.34
C ARG A 45 13.27 5.62 21.14
N ALA A 46 12.48 6.66 20.83
CA ALA A 46 12.41 7.87 21.63
C ALA A 46 11.99 7.63 23.09
N GLU A 47 11.49 6.45 23.45
CA GLU A 47 11.30 6.07 24.86
C GLU A 47 12.57 6.22 25.71
N TYR A 48 13.76 6.09 25.11
CA TYR A 48 15.04 6.27 25.80
C TYR A 48 15.48 7.74 25.87
N SER A 49 14.75 8.68 25.25
CA SER A 49 15.16 10.08 25.16
C SER A 49 15.44 10.73 26.51
N PRO A 50 14.62 10.51 27.58
CA PRO A 50 14.90 11.09 28.89
C PRO A 50 16.28 10.70 29.44
N ALA A 51 16.73 9.46 29.21
CA ALA A 51 18.02 8.99 29.68
C ALA A 51 19.22 9.62 28.94
N PHE A 52 19.04 10.07 27.69
CA PHE A 52 20.10 10.70 26.89
C PHE A 52 20.10 12.23 26.97
N PHE A 53 18.93 12.85 27.10
CA PHE A 53 18.81 14.31 27.23
C PHE A 53 18.93 14.79 28.67
N GLY A 54 18.63 13.93 29.65
CA GLY A 54 18.40 14.36 31.03
C GLY A 54 17.08 15.12 31.17
N GLU A 55 16.73 15.44 32.42
CA GLU A 55 15.45 16.07 32.75
C GLU A 55 15.33 17.47 32.16
N GLU A 56 16.39 18.27 32.23
CA GLU A 56 16.40 19.67 31.79
C GLU A 56 16.16 19.80 30.28
N LEU A 57 17.00 19.18 29.45
CA LEU A 57 16.84 19.27 27.99
C LEU A 57 15.56 18.57 27.51
N PHE A 58 15.15 17.48 28.18
CA PHE A 58 13.88 16.85 27.85
C PHE A 58 12.70 17.76 28.17
N ALA A 59 12.72 18.52 29.28
CA ALA A 59 11.69 19.51 29.60
C ALA A 59 11.65 20.65 28.56
N GLU A 60 12.79 21.13 28.08
CA GLU A 60 12.82 22.13 27.00
C GLU A 60 12.20 21.61 25.70
N LEU A 61 12.43 20.34 25.35
CA LEU A 61 11.73 19.72 24.21
C LEU A 61 10.20 19.70 24.40
N ARG A 62 9.73 19.45 25.63
CA ARG A 62 8.30 19.46 25.96
C ARG A 62 7.70 20.85 25.89
N LYS A 63 8.43 21.89 26.30
CA LYS A 63 8.02 23.31 26.14
C LYS A 63 7.86 23.69 24.67
N VAL A 64 8.85 23.35 23.85
CA VAL A 64 8.76 23.55 22.39
C VAL A 64 7.56 22.82 21.82
N LYS A 65 7.34 21.55 22.20
CA LYS A 65 6.17 20.78 21.76
C LYS A 65 4.85 21.43 22.19
N ALA A 66 4.76 21.95 23.41
CA ALA A 66 3.58 22.66 23.91
C ALA A 66 3.28 23.95 23.14
N ALA A 67 4.32 24.71 22.76
CA ALA A 67 4.15 25.95 22.01
C ALA A 67 3.53 25.73 20.61
N PHE A 68 3.89 24.64 19.93
CA PHE A 68 3.42 24.36 18.57
C PHE A 68 2.28 23.33 18.48
N ASP A 69 2.07 22.51 19.50
CA ASP A 69 1.06 21.45 19.53
C ASP A 69 0.54 21.17 20.96
N PRO A 70 -0.15 22.15 21.58
CA PRO A 70 -0.60 22.07 22.98
C PRO A 70 -1.60 20.94 23.22
N HIS A 71 -2.31 20.50 22.18
CA HIS A 71 -3.28 19.41 22.26
C HIS A 71 -2.72 18.06 21.79
N ASN A 72 -1.41 17.96 21.58
CA ASN A 72 -0.69 16.73 21.23
C ASN A 72 -1.26 16.00 19.99
N ARG A 73 -1.66 16.73 18.96
CA ARG A 73 -2.28 16.18 17.73
C ARG A 73 -1.25 15.70 16.72
N LEU A 74 -0.05 16.28 16.74
CA LEU A 74 1.01 16.01 15.78
C LEU A 74 1.88 14.84 16.26
N ASN A 75 1.56 13.63 15.80
CA ASN A 75 2.35 12.42 15.99
C ASN A 75 2.61 12.07 17.48
N PRO A 76 1.53 11.91 18.28
CA PRO A 76 1.62 11.66 19.72
C PRO A 76 2.45 10.43 20.05
N GLY A 77 3.19 10.47 21.17
CA GLY A 77 3.97 9.36 21.70
C GLY A 77 5.26 9.04 20.94
N LYS A 78 5.67 9.84 19.94
CA LYS A 78 6.87 9.54 19.13
C LYS A 78 8.17 10.22 19.56
N ILE A 79 8.13 11.45 20.11
CA ILE A 79 9.35 12.19 20.48
C ILE A 79 9.28 12.61 21.95
N CYS A 80 8.28 13.42 22.29
CA CYS A 80 7.93 13.80 23.66
C CYS A 80 6.46 14.28 23.68
N PRO A 81 5.78 14.19 24.83
CA PRO A 81 4.50 14.87 25.03
C PRO A 81 4.70 16.37 25.30
N PRO A 82 3.71 17.24 25.04
CA PRO A 82 3.81 18.65 25.42
C PRO A 82 3.95 18.81 26.95
N GLU A 83 4.55 19.91 27.38
CA GLU A 83 4.58 20.30 28.79
C GLU A 83 3.15 20.43 29.35
N GLY A 84 2.95 20.03 30.62
CA GLY A 84 1.63 20.03 31.26
C GLY A 84 0.73 18.84 30.91
N LEU A 85 1.11 18.03 29.92
CA LEU A 85 0.40 16.80 29.54
C LEU A 85 1.33 15.59 29.72
N ASP A 86 0.92 14.64 30.57
CA ASP A 86 1.63 13.38 30.75
C ASP A 86 1.02 12.30 29.84
N ALA A 87 1.34 12.39 28.54
CA ALA A 87 0.86 11.42 27.55
C ALA A 87 1.87 10.28 27.36
N PRO A 88 1.42 9.03 27.22
CA PRO A 88 2.30 7.88 27.11
C PRO A 88 3.14 7.92 25.83
N MET A 89 4.40 7.51 25.98
CA MET A 89 5.33 7.32 24.87
C MET A 89 5.15 5.94 24.26
N MET A 90 5.20 5.85 22.93
CA MET A 90 5.23 4.57 22.23
C MET A 90 6.54 3.86 22.53
N LYS A 91 6.43 2.60 22.94
CA LYS A 91 7.54 1.75 23.32
C LYS A 91 8.13 1.01 22.12
N VAL A 92 9.38 0.58 22.23
CA VAL A 92 10.05 -0.20 21.18
C VAL A 92 9.38 -1.55 20.99
N ASP A 93 8.74 -2.13 22.00
CA ASP A 93 7.98 -3.38 21.94
C ASP A 93 6.49 -3.20 21.60
N ALA A 94 6.05 -1.96 21.31
CA ALA A 94 4.69 -1.71 20.85
C ALA A 94 4.36 -2.53 19.59
N VAL A 95 3.08 -2.82 19.38
CA VAL A 95 2.59 -3.58 18.23
C VAL A 95 3.14 -2.99 16.93
N LYS A 96 3.82 -3.84 16.16
CA LYS A 96 4.43 -3.47 14.88
C LYS A 96 3.69 -4.12 13.74
N ARG A 97 4.06 -3.68 12.55
CA ARG A 97 3.65 -4.31 11.31
C ARG A 97 3.86 -5.83 11.30
N GLY A 98 4.98 -6.33 11.83
CA GLY A 98 5.28 -7.77 11.88
C GLY A 98 4.24 -8.59 12.63
N THR A 99 3.59 -8.00 13.64
CA THR A 99 2.49 -8.61 14.41
C THR A 99 1.27 -8.91 13.54
N PHE A 100 1.00 -8.06 12.53
CA PHE A 100 -0.10 -8.28 11.58
C PHE A 100 0.34 -9.17 10.41
N ASP A 101 1.53 -8.94 9.87
CA ASP A 101 2.02 -9.72 8.73
C ASP A 101 2.18 -11.21 9.03
N ARG A 102 2.48 -11.59 10.28
CA ARG A 102 2.62 -13.01 10.66
C ARG A 102 1.32 -13.80 10.56
N GLN A 103 0.17 -13.12 10.55
CA GLN A 103 -1.14 -13.75 10.33
C GLN A 103 -1.33 -14.19 8.86
N ILE A 104 -0.49 -13.69 7.95
CA ILE A 104 -0.49 -14.10 6.55
C ILE A 104 0.41 -15.34 6.39
N PRO A 105 -0.10 -16.44 5.80
CA PRO A 105 0.68 -17.66 5.59
C PRO A 105 2.01 -17.38 4.89
N ILE A 106 3.07 -18.09 5.30
CA ILE A 106 4.44 -17.89 4.79
C ILE A 106 4.48 -18.03 3.26
N ALA A 107 3.80 -19.04 2.70
CA ALA A 107 3.73 -19.24 1.25
C ALA A 107 3.14 -18.03 0.53
N VAL A 108 2.05 -17.46 1.05
CA VAL A 108 1.43 -16.24 0.50
C VAL A 108 2.40 -15.06 0.59
N ARG A 109 3.08 -14.87 1.73
CA ARG A 109 4.06 -13.78 1.90
C ARG A 109 5.23 -13.90 0.92
N GLN A 110 5.72 -15.12 0.67
CA GLN A 110 6.82 -15.38 -0.26
C GLN A 110 6.42 -15.15 -1.72
N GLN A 111 5.18 -15.46 -2.08
CA GLN A 111 4.68 -15.24 -3.44
C GLN A 111 4.30 -13.77 -3.67
N TRP A 112 3.78 -13.06 -2.66
CA TRP A 112 3.38 -11.65 -2.73
C TRP A 112 4.48 -10.68 -2.29
N ARG A 113 5.76 -11.03 -2.53
CA ARG A 113 6.94 -10.28 -2.11
C ARG A 113 6.88 -8.78 -2.41
N GLY A 114 6.41 -8.39 -3.60
CA GLY A 114 6.30 -6.98 -3.97
C GLY A 114 5.58 -6.12 -2.92
N ALA A 115 4.44 -6.58 -2.40
CA ALA A 115 3.73 -5.86 -1.34
C ALA A 115 4.37 -6.06 0.05
N MET A 116 4.83 -7.28 0.34
CA MET A 116 5.37 -7.65 1.66
C MET A 116 6.73 -7.01 1.97
N GLU A 117 7.55 -6.76 0.95
CA GLU A 117 8.90 -6.21 1.08
C GLU A 117 8.92 -4.73 1.43
N CYS A 118 7.82 -3.99 1.23
CA CYS A 118 7.76 -2.58 1.62
C CYS A 118 8.16 -2.43 3.09
N ASN A 119 9.32 -1.83 3.37
CA ASN A 119 9.81 -1.62 4.74
C ASN A 119 9.20 -0.38 5.43
N GLY A 120 8.27 0.31 4.75
CA GLY A 120 7.59 1.48 5.28
C GLY A 120 8.38 2.79 5.18
N ASN A 121 9.50 2.83 4.45
CA ASN A 121 10.17 4.08 4.13
C ASN A 121 9.19 5.07 3.45
N GLY A 122 9.40 6.36 3.70
CA GLY A 122 8.52 7.44 3.25
C GLY A 122 8.95 8.10 1.95
N LEU A 123 9.97 7.58 1.23
CA LEU A 123 10.54 8.23 0.05
C LEU A 123 9.47 8.48 -1.03
N CYS A 124 8.49 7.59 -1.11
CA CYS A 124 7.40 7.73 -2.06
C CYS A 124 6.45 8.89 -1.77
N PHE A 125 6.52 9.53 -0.59
CA PHE A 125 5.77 10.75 -0.25
C PHE A 125 6.48 12.02 -0.73
N ASN A 126 7.11 11.94 -1.89
CA ASN A 126 7.83 13.03 -2.51
C ASN A 126 6.89 13.90 -3.36
N PHE A 127 7.11 15.22 -3.37
CA PHE A 127 6.35 16.20 -4.15
C PHE A 127 7.12 16.76 -5.36
N ASP A 128 8.38 16.36 -5.57
CA ASP A 128 9.15 16.79 -6.74
C ASP A 128 8.46 16.36 -8.05
N ALA A 129 8.06 17.34 -8.86
CA ALA A 129 7.38 17.12 -10.14
C ALA A 129 8.22 16.30 -11.14
N ARG A 130 9.55 16.31 -11.02
CA ARG A 130 10.47 15.58 -11.90
C ARG A 130 10.65 14.12 -11.50
N SER A 131 10.32 13.76 -10.26
CA SER A 131 10.33 12.37 -9.84
C SER A 131 9.15 11.61 -10.47
N PRO A 132 9.38 10.54 -11.24
CA PRO A 132 8.29 9.78 -11.86
C PRO A 132 7.50 8.93 -10.86
N MET A 133 7.99 8.78 -9.61
CA MET A 133 7.30 7.93 -8.63
C MET A 133 6.03 8.59 -8.09
N CYS A 134 4.94 7.91 -8.46
CA CYS A 134 3.53 8.08 -8.13
C CYS A 134 2.92 9.47 -8.37
N PRO A 135 2.64 9.82 -9.64
CA PRO A 135 1.87 11.01 -9.99
C PRO A 135 0.49 11.03 -9.34
N SER A 136 -0.19 9.88 -9.21
CA SER A 136 -1.51 9.82 -8.60
C SER A 136 -1.53 10.26 -7.13
N MET A 137 -0.51 9.93 -6.34
CA MET A 137 -0.40 10.44 -4.98
C MET A 137 -0.15 11.95 -4.95
N LYS A 138 0.69 12.47 -5.85
CA LYS A 138 1.02 13.91 -5.91
C LYS A 138 -0.20 14.76 -6.24
N ILE A 139 -1.04 14.28 -7.17
CA ILE A 139 -2.25 14.98 -7.61
C ILE A 139 -3.35 14.87 -6.54
N THR A 140 -3.61 13.67 -6.03
CA THR A 140 -4.71 13.43 -5.09
C THR A 140 -4.38 13.85 -3.65
N GLN A 141 -3.10 14.01 -3.33
CA GLN A 141 -2.58 14.17 -1.97
C GLN A 141 -2.99 13.04 -1.00
N ASN A 142 -3.54 11.94 -1.52
CA ASN A 142 -3.98 10.81 -0.74
C ASN A 142 -2.92 9.69 -0.76
N ARG A 143 -2.44 9.34 0.45
CA ARG A 143 -1.36 8.39 0.66
C ARG A 143 -1.68 6.98 0.18
N ILE A 144 -2.95 6.60 0.05
CA ILE A 144 -3.35 5.28 -0.48
C ILE A 144 -2.85 5.08 -1.91
N HIS A 145 -2.70 6.16 -2.68
CA HIS A 145 -2.21 6.08 -4.07
C HIS A 145 -0.69 6.03 -4.20
N SER A 146 0.06 6.10 -3.09
CA SER A 146 1.52 5.89 -3.06
C SER A 146 1.87 4.38 -3.11
N PRO A 147 3.10 3.99 -3.49
CA PRO A 147 3.55 2.60 -3.40
C PRO A 147 3.42 2.04 -1.99
N LYS A 148 3.76 2.83 -0.96
CA LYS A 148 3.61 2.44 0.45
C LYS A 148 2.15 2.22 0.82
N GLY A 149 1.25 3.09 0.39
CA GLY A 149 -0.20 2.97 0.63
C GLY A 149 -0.77 1.72 -0.01
N ARG A 150 -0.47 1.52 -1.29
CA ARG A 150 -0.84 0.33 -2.07
C ARG A 150 -0.35 -0.96 -1.45
N ALA A 151 0.91 -1.00 -1.03
CA ALA A 151 1.48 -2.16 -0.34
C ALA A 151 0.77 -2.44 0.98
N THR A 152 0.45 -1.38 1.75
CA THR A 152 -0.24 -1.51 3.03
C THR A 152 -1.66 -2.06 2.85
N LEU A 153 -2.41 -1.56 1.86
CA LEU A 153 -3.74 -2.07 1.52
C LEU A 153 -3.70 -3.53 1.08
N VAL A 154 -2.73 -3.92 0.24
CA VAL A 154 -2.59 -5.32 -0.18
C VAL A 154 -2.22 -6.23 0.97
N ARG A 155 -1.32 -5.82 1.87
CA ARG A 155 -1.00 -6.60 3.09
C ARG A 155 -2.24 -6.83 3.94
N GLU A 156 -3.00 -5.78 4.20
CA GLU A 156 -4.23 -5.89 4.99
C GLU A 156 -5.26 -6.78 4.29
N TRP A 157 -5.38 -6.65 2.96
CA TRP A 157 -6.26 -7.52 2.17
C TRP A 157 -5.86 -8.99 2.27
N LEU A 158 -4.57 -9.32 2.14
CA LEU A 158 -4.06 -10.68 2.31
C LEU A 158 -4.29 -11.20 3.74
N ARG A 159 -4.14 -10.34 4.76
CA ARG A 159 -4.43 -10.67 6.16
C ARG A 159 -5.90 -11.00 6.37
N LEU A 160 -6.80 -10.18 5.83
CA LEU A 160 -8.26 -10.40 5.92
C LEU A 160 -8.73 -11.62 5.13
N LEU A 161 -8.06 -11.98 4.03
CA LEU A 161 -8.29 -13.24 3.33
C LEU A 161 -7.88 -14.43 4.19
N ALA A 162 -6.69 -14.38 4.79
CA ALA A 162 -6.19 -15.43 5.68
C ALA A 162 -7.10 -15.62 6.91
N ASP A 163 -7.57 -14.52 7.52
CA ASP A 163 -8.52 -14.53 8.64
C ASP A 163 -9.84 -15.24 8.30
N ARG A 164 -10.29 -15.13 7.04
CA ARG A 164 -11.48 -15.82 6.52
C ARG A 164 -11.19 -17.23 5.98
N GLY A 165 -9.96 -17.73 6.12
CA GLY A 165 -9.55 -19.04 5.60
C GLY A 165 -9.48 -19.12 4.08
N VAL A 166 -9.38 -17.99 3.38
CA VAL A 166 -9.28 -17.93 1.92
C VAL A 166 -7.82 -17.87 1.50
N ASP A 167 -7.35 -18.87 0.74
CA ASP A 167 -6.00 -18.89 0.19
C ASP A 167 -5.95 -18.23 -1.21
N PRO A 168 -5.31 -17.06 -1.36
CA PRO A 168 -5.21 -16.39 -2.66
C PRO A 168 -4.38 -17.19 -3.68
N LEU A 169 -3.42 -18.01 -3.25
CA LEU A 169 -2.61 -18.79 -4.18
C LEU A 169 -3.42 -19.93 -4.80
N LYS A 170 -4.27 -20.57 -3.99
CA LYS A 170 -5.23 -21.57 -4.48
C LYS A 170 -6.21 -20.93 -5.46
N LEU A 171 -6.73 -19.74 -5.15
CA LEU A 171 -7.60 -18.99 -6.07
C LEU A 171 -6.92 -18.65 -7.40
N GLU A 172 -5.61 -18.34 -7.39
CA GLU A 172 -4.83 -18.10 -8.61
C GLU A 172 -4.67 -19.39 -9.44
N GLN A 173 -4.49 -20.54 -8.80
CA GLN A 173 -4.35 -21.84 -9.47
C GLN A 173 -5.68 -22.37 -10.04
N GLU A 174 -6.80 -22.09 -9.36
CA GLU A 174 -8.15 -22.51 -9.78
C GLU A 174 -8.79 -21.56 -10.80
N LEU A 175 -8.03 -20.59 -11.33
CA LEU A 175 -8.54 -19.69 -12.36
C LEU A 175 -8.95 -20.49 -13.60
N PRO A 176 -10.18 -20.32 -14.11
CA PRO A 176 -10.63 -21.07 -15.27
C PRO A 176 -9.79 -20.70 -16.50
N GLU A 177 -9.11 -21.68 -17.08
CA GLU A 177 -8.36 -21.54 -18.34
C GLU A 177 -9.29 -21.32 -19.54
N SER A 178 -10.54 -21.81 -19.46
CA SER A 178 -11.54 -21.71 -20.52
C SER A 178 -12.89 -21.22 -20.00
N GLY A 179 -13.41 -20.12 -20.57
CA GLY A 179 -14.81 -19.67 -20.49
C GLY A 179 -15.36 -19.35 -19.08
N VAL A 180 -16.13 -18.27 -18.95
CA VAL A 180 -16.85 -18.00 -17.69
C VAL A 180 -18.14 -18.81 -17.67
N SER A 181 -18.34 -19.67 -16.67
CA SER A 181 -19.61 -20.40 -16.52
C SER A 181 -20.78 -19.43 -16.28
N LEU A 182 -21.98 -19.79 -16.74
CA LEU A 182 -23.19 -18.98 -16.52
C LEU A 182 -23.43 -18.71 -15.02
N ARG A 183 -23.16 -19.70 -14.16
CA ARG A 183 -23.26 -19.56 -12.70
C ARG A 183 -22.29 -18.50 -12.17
N THR A 184 -21.04 -18.53 -12.63
CA THR A 184 -20.03 -17.52 -12.25
C THR A 184 -20.44 -16.13 -12.73
N LEU A 185 -20.99 -16.01 -13.94
CA LEU A 185 -21.46 -14.72 -14.46
C LEU A 185 -22.61 -14.15 -13.62
N ILE A 186 -23.60 -14.97 -13.28
CA ILE A 186 -24.72 -14.57 -12.40
C ILE A 186 -24.18 -14.12 -11.03
N ALA A 187 -23.25 -14.88 -10.44
CA ALA A 187 -22.66 -14.53 -9.15
C ALA A 187 -21.91 -13.19 -9.20
N ARG A 188 -21.10 -12.95 -10.25
CA ARG A 188 -20.38 -11.68 -10.44
C ARG A 188 -21.35 -10.51 -10.60
N THR A 189 -22.40 -10.67 -11.40
CA THR A 189 -23.42 -9.63 -11.60
C THR A 189 -24.12 -9.30 -10.30
N ARG A 190 -24.51 -10.31 -9.51
CA ARG A 190 -25.12 -10.12 -8.19
C ARG A 190 -24.18 -9.35 -7.26
N ASN A 191 -22.92 -9.79 -7.13
CA ASN A 191 -21.95 -9.14 -6.25
C ASN A 191 -21.68 -7.69 -6.67
N SER A 192 -21.55 -7.41 -7.96
CA SER A 192 -21.38 -6.05 -8.48
C SER A 192 -22.61 -5.17 -8.24
N TRP A 193 -23.81 -5.73 -8.31
CA TRP A 193 -25.04 -5.01 -7.98
C TRP A 193 -25.10 -4.65 -6.49
N HIS A 194 -24.77 -5.58 -5.60
CA HIS A 194 -24.71 -5.31 -4.15
C HIS A 194 -23.64 -4.27 -3.77
N ALA A 195 -22.46 -4.35 -4.39
CA ALA A 195 -21.42 -3.32 -4.22
C ALA A 195 -21.95 -1.92 -4.59
N ASN A 196 -22.68 -1.81 -5.71
CA ASN A 196 -23.31 -0.55 -6.12
C ASN A 196 -24.44 -0.09 -5.18
N LYS A 197 -25.02 -0.99 -4.39
CA LYS A 197 -26.01 -0.69 -3.35
C LYS A 197 -25.39 -0.29 -2.00
N GLY A 198 -24.05 -0.27 -1.91
CA GLY A 198 -23.32 0.17 -0.72
C GLY A 198 -22.90 -0.95 0.22
N GLU A 199 -22.96 -2.23 -0.19
CA GLU A 199 -22.39 -3.32 0.60
C GLU A 199 -20.86 -3.15 0.68
N TYR A 200 -20.34 -3.08 1.90
CA TYR A 200 -18.93 -2.82 2.15
C TYR A 200 -18.08 -4.08 1.92
N ASP A 201 -17.06 -3.95 1.07
CA ASP A 201 -15.98 -4.92 0.90
C ASP A 201 -14.66 -4.16 0.80
N PHE A 202 -13.71 -4.48 1.68
CA PHE A 202 -12.37 -3.87 1.70
C PHE A 202 -11.64 -3.99 0.35
N SER A 203 -11.96 -5.02 -0.44
CA SER A 203 -11.43 -5.19 -1.79
C SER A 203 -11.71 -3.98 -2.69
N HIS A 204 -12.77 -3.21 -2.44
CA HIS A 204 -13.06 -1.98 -3.18
C HIS A 204 -12.06 -0.85 -2.88
N GLU A 205 -11.58 -0.71 -1.64
CA GLU A 205 -10.54 0.25 -1.28
C GLU A 205 -9.20 -0.10 -1.94
N VAL A 206 -8.85 -1.39 -1.93
CA VAL A 206 -7.65 -1.88 -2.63
C VAL A 206 -7.77 -1.60 -4.13
N LYS A 207 -8.93 -1.88 -4.73
CA LYS A 207 -9.22 -1.63 -6.14
C LYS A 207 -9.18 -0.14 -6.50
N GLU A 208 -9.67 0.74 -5.64
CA GLU A 208 -9.56 2.19 -5.79
C GLU A 208 -8.09 2.62 -5.83
N ALA A 209 -7.30 2.18 -4.84
CA ALA A 209 -5.88 2.48 -4.81
C ALA A 209 -5.22 1.99 -6.11
N MET A 210 -5.41 0.72 -6.48
CA MET A 210 -4.85 0.10 -7.70
C MET A 210 -5.28 0.76 -9.00
N SER A 211 -6.49 1.30 -9.08
CA SER A 211 -7.01 1.96 -10.28
C SER A 211 -6.20 3.21 -10.64
N GLY A 212 -5.64 3.92 -9.65
CA GLY A 212 -4.78 5.08 -9.87
C GLY A 212 -3.32 4.76 -10.23
N CYS A 213 -2.91 3.50 -10.42
CA CYS A 213 -1.55 3.15 -10.85
C CYS A 213 -1.49 3.01 -12.36
N LEU A 214 -0.60 3.80 -12.97
CA LEU A 214 -0.30 3.78 -14.41
C LEU A 214 0.61 2.61 -14.84
N ALA A 215 0.95 1.71 -13.92
CA ALA A 215 1.89 0.61 -14.12
C ALA A 215 3.29 1.01 -14.65
N CYS A 216 3.73 2.27 -14.46
CA CYS A 216 4.96 2.81 -15.04
C CYS A 216 6.29 2.25 -14.49
N LYS A 217 6.26 1.31 -13.53
CA LYS A 217 7.43 0.69 -12.87
C LYS A 217 8.44 1.65 -12.20
N ALA A 218 8.14 2.94 -12.03
CA ALA A 218 9.00 3.88 -11.31
C ALA A 218 9.27 3.46 -9.85
N CYS A 219 8.29 2.81 -9.20
CA CYS A 219 8.46 2.30 -7.84
C CYS A 219 9.44 1.11 -7.76
N SER A 220 9.49 0.27 -8.80
CA SER A 220 10.39 -0.89 -8.86
C SER A 220 11.86 -0.47 -9.02
N THR A 221 12.13 0.68 -9.64
CA THR A 221 13.49 1.14 -9.92
C THR A 221 13.99 2.19 -8.93
N GLN A 222 13.15 3.16 -8.53
CA GLN A 222 13.58 4.28 -7.70
C GLN A 222 13.39 4.06 -6.20
N CYS A 223 12.57 3.06 -5.80
CA CYS A 223 12.48 2.72 -4.39
C CYS A 223 13.75 1.97 -3.98
N PRO A 224 14.42 2.34 -2.87
CA PRO A 224 15.57 1.59 -2.35
C PRO A 224 15.27 0.11 -2.07
N ILE A 225 13.99 -0.21 -1.84
CA ILE A 225 13.49 -1.56 -1.57
C ILE A 225 12.92 -2.23 -2.82
N LYS A 226 12.88 -1.53 -3.97
CA LYS A 226 12.45 -2.07 -5.27
C LYS A 226 11.06 -2.71 -5.26
N ILE A 227 10.11 -2.05 -4.59
CA ILE A 227 8.72 -2.51 -4.57
C ILE A 227 8.09 -2.49 -5.97
N ASP A 228 7.52 -3.63 -6.38
CA ASP A 228 6.79 -3.75 -7.65
C ASP A 228 5.28 -3.65 -7.46
N VAL A 229 4.76 -2.43 -7.53
CA VAL A 229 3.31 -2.16 -7.53
C VAL A 229 2.60 -2.75 -8.75
N PRO A 230 3.12 -2.60 -9.98
CA PRO A 230 2.49 -3.18 -11.17
C PRO A 230 2.21 -4.69 -11.04
N GLU A 231 3.15 -5.44 -10.47
CA GLU A 231 3.05 -6.89 -10.30
C GLU A 231 1.92 -7.29 -9.35
N PHE A 232 1.91 -6.80 -8.11
CA PHE A 232 0.82 -7.18 -7.20
C PHE A 232 -0.53 -6.55 -7.61
N ARG A 233 -0.52 -5.46 -8.38
CA ARG A 233 -1.74 -4.87 -8.96
C ARG A 233 -2.39 -5.83 -9.96
N SER A 234 -1.63 -6.41 -10.89
CA SER A 234 -2.21 -7.30 -11.90
C SER A 234 -2.82 -8.54 -11.25
N ARG A 235 -2.10 -9.14 -10.30
CA ARG A 235 -2.57 -10.28 -9.49
C ARG A 235 -3.83 -9.96 -8.71
N PHE A 236 -3.82 -8.83 -7.99
CA PHE A 236 -5.00 -8.38 -7.25
C PHE A 236 -6.21 -8.18 -8.19
N LEU A 237 -6.04 -7.48 -9.32
CA LEU A 237 -7.13 -7.23 -10.26
C LEU A 237 -7.67 -8.51 -10.89
N GLN A 238 -6.81 -9.50 -11.13
CA GLN A 238 -7.23 -10.81 -11.60
C GLN A 238 -8.17 -11.46 -10.57
N LEU A 239 -7.74 -11.54 -9.32
CA LEU A 239 -8.54 -12.10 -8.22
C LEU A 239 -9.82 -11.30 -7.96
N TYR A 240 -9.75 -9.97 -7.95
CA TYR A 240 -10.90 -9.09 -7.77
C TYR A 240 -12.00 -9.36 -8.83
N HIS A 241 -11.61 -9.54 -10.09
CA HIS A 241 -12.56 -9.80 -11.19
C HIS A 241 -13.02 -11.26 -11.29
N THR A 242 -12.53 -12.15 -10.43
CA THR A 242 -13.21 -13.45 -10.23
C THR A 242 -14.53 -13.28 -9.50
N ARG A 243 -14.61 -12.29 -8.60
CA ARG A 243 -15.76 -11.99 -7.74
C ARG A 243 -16.68 -10.91 -8.29
N TYR A 244 -16.13 -9.91 -8.98
CA TYR A 244 -16.86 -8.76 -9.52
C TYR A 244 -16.79 -8.69 -11.05
N LEU A 245 -17.82 -8.10 -11.68
CA LEU A 245 -17.80 -7.83 -13.11
C LEU A 245 -16.61 -6.96 -13.50
N ARG A 246 -15.99 -7.29 -14.64
CA ARG A 246 -14.93 -6.51 -15.26
C ARG A 246 -15.54 -5.42 -16.16
N PRO A 247 -15.06 -4.16 -16.10
CA PRO A 247 -15.55 -3.10 -16.97
C PRO A 247 -15.38 -3.44 -18.46
N LEU A 248 -16.33 -3.00 -19.29
CA LEU A 248 -16.30 -3.23 -20.74
C LEU A 248 -15.04 -2.67 -21.40
N ARG A 249 -14.55 -1.51 -20.95
CA ARG A 249 -13.32 -0.90 -21.46
C ARG A 249 -12.11 -1.83 -21.39
N ASP A 250 -12.02 -2.67 -20.35
CA ASP A 250 -10.88 -3.56 -20.17
C ASP A 250 -10.90 -4.67 -21.23
N HIS A 251 -12.10 -5.15 -21.61
CA HIS A 251 -12.28 -6.13 -22.68
C HIS A 251 -12.02 -5.54 -24.06
N LEU A 252 -12.46 -4.29 -24.29
CA LEU A 252 -12.17 -3.58 -25.53
C LEU A 252 -10.66 -3.40 -25.71
N VAL A 253 -9.98 -2.85 -24.71
CA VAL A 253 -8.52 -2.66 -24.75
C VAL A 253 -7.78 -3.99 -24.89
N ALA A 254 -8.20 -5.05 -24.20
CA ALA A 254 -7.56 -6.36 -24.28
C ALA A 254 -7.72 -7.04 -25.65
N THR A 255 -8.72 -6.66 -26.46
CA THR A 255 -8.99 -7.29 -27.76
C THR A 255 -8.61 -6.41 -28.95
N VAL A 256 -7.99 -5.25 -28.71
CA VAL A 256 -7.52 -4.30 -29.75
C VAL A 256 -6.71 -4.99 -30.82
N GLU A 257 -5.76 -5.84 -30.45
CA GLU A 257 -4.89 -6.53 -31.42
C GLU A 257 -5.67 -7.45 -32.37
N SER A 258 -6.85 -7.94 -31.96
CA SER A 258 -7.70 -8.79 -32.80
C SER A 258 -8.52 -7.97 -33.80
N TYR A 259 -9.07 -6.82 -33.40
CA TYR A 259 -9.98 -6.04 -34.25
C TYR A 259 -9.32 -4.87 -34.98
N ALA A 260 -8.24 -4.29 -34.45
CA ALA A 260 -7.56 -3.15 -35.07
C ALA A 260 -7.06 -3.47 -36.49
N PRO A 261 -6.52 -4.66 -36.80
CA PRO A 261 -6.16 -5.02 -38.18
C PRO A 261 -7.36 -5.08 -39.12
N LEU A 262 -8.55 -5.47 -38.63
CA LEU A 262 -9.79 -5.48 -39.42
C LEU A 262 -10.26 -4.05 -39.68
N MET A 263 -10.19 -3.18 -38.66
CA MET A 263 -10.53 -1.76 -38.78
C MET A 263 -9.60 -1.04 -39.76
N ALA A 264 -8.31 -1.39 -39.77
CA ALA A 264 -7.32 -0.84 -40.67
C ALA A 264 -7.57 -1.17 -42.16
N ARG A 265 -8.37 -2.21 -42.49
CA ARG A 265 -8.74 -2.53 -43.88
C ARG A 265 -9.79 -1.58 -44.46
N ALA A 266 -10.63 -0.97 -43.62
CA ALA A 266 -11.69 -0.07 -44.05
C ALA A 266 -11.81 1.15 -43.13
N PRO A 267 -10.73 1.95 -42.96
CA PRO A 267 -10.66 2.98 -41.92
C PRO A 267 -11.72 4.07 -42.09
N LYS A 268 -12.09 4.43 -43.33
CA LYS A 268 -13.15 5.42 -43.60
C LYS A 268 -14.50 4.99 -43.03
N THR A 269 -14.85 3.72 -43.20
CA THR A 269 -16.13 3.16 -42.73
C THR A 269 -16.16 3.11 -41.21
N PHE A 270 -15.13 2.55 -40.57
CA PHE A 270 -15.06 2.47 -39.11
C PHE A 270 -15.00 3.86 -38.46
N ASN A 271 -14.17 4.76 -38.98
CA ASN A 271 -14.07 6.14 -38.48
C ASN A 271 -15.38 6.90 -38.66
N PHE A 272 -16.13 6.67 -39.75
CA PHE A 272 -17.44 7.28 -39.92
C PHE A 272 -18.38 6.87 -38.78
N PHE A 273 -18.49 5.58 -38.45
CA PHE A 273 -19.39 5.12 -37.38
C PHE A 273 -18.91 5.50 -35.98
N ILE A 274 -17.61 5.34 -35.69
CA ILE A 274 -17.05 5.63 -34.35
C ILE A 274 -17.11 7.12 -34.02
N ASN A 275 -16.88 7.99 -35.01
CA ASN A 275 -16.88 9.44 -34.79
C ASN A 275 -18.28 10.05 -34.73
N GLN A 276 -19.35 9.28 -34.90
CA GLN A 276 -20.70 9.81 -34.74
C GLN A 276 -20.90 10.36 -33.33
N PRO A 277 -21.46 11.58 -33.16
CA PRO A 277 -21.62 12.20 -31.84
C PRO A 277 -22.38 11.33 -30.83
N LEU A 278 -23.36 10.58 -31.30
CA LEU A 278 -24.12 9.64 -30.48
C LEU A 278 -23.25 8.50 -29.96
N VAL A 279 -22.38 7.94 -30.81
CA VAL A 279 -21.47 6.84 -30.45
C VAL A 279 -20.43 7.32 -29.44
N ARG A 280 -19.82 8.49 -29.66
CA ARG A 280 -18.87 9.09 -28.70
C ARG A 280 -19.53 9.33 -27.34
N LYS A 281 -20.74 9.88 -27.31
CA LYS A 281 -21.49 10.14 -26.06
C LYS A 281 -21.88 8.84 -25.34
N LEU A 282 -22.29 7.81 -26.07
CA LEU A 282 -22.61 6.50 -25.50
C LEU A 282 -21.35 5.81 -24.97
N SER A 283 -20.24 5.89 -25.71
CA SER A 283 -18.93 5.36 -25.29
C SER A 283 -18.43 6.05 -24.03
N GLU A 284 -18.45 7.38 -23.99
CA GLU A 284 -18.06 8.15 -22.81
C GLU A 284 -18.90 7.77 -21.58
N LYS A 285 -20.22 7.66 -21.74
CA LYS A 285 -21.14 7.39 -20.62
C LYS A 285 -21.09 5.94 -20.12
N HIS A 286 -21.00 4.96 -21.01
CA HIS A 286 -21.15 3.54 -20.65
C HIS A 286 -19.83 2.77 -20.60
N ILE A 287 -18.86 3.16 -21.42
CA ILE A 287 -17.53 2.52 -21.50
C ILE A 287 -16.51 3.35 -20.70
N GLY A 288 -16.69 4.68 -20.65
CA GLY A 288 -15.74 5.60 -20.02
C GLY A 288 -14.56 5.94 -20.93
N MET A 289 -14.75 5.88 -22.24
CA MET A 289 -13.73 6.18 -23.25
C MET A 289 -14.25 7.24 -24.23
N VAL A 290 -13.51 8.34 -24.36
CA VAL A 290 -13.85 9.43 -25.30
C VAL A 290 -13.55 9.00 -26.74
N ASP A 291 -12.43 8.32 -26.94
CA ASP A 291 -12.01 7.77 -28.21
C ASP A 291 -11.84 6.25 -28.05
N LEU A 292 -12.58 5.49 -28.87
CA LEU A 292 -12.46 4.04 -28.93
C LEU A 292 -11.17 3.68 -29.72
N PRO A 293 -10.45 2.60 -29.34
CA PRO A 293 -9.26 2.17 -30.05
C PRO A 293 -9.57 1.69 -31.47
#